data_AF-A0A949N3E2-F1
#
_entry.id   AF-A0A949N3E2-F1
#
_cell.length_a   1.000
_cell.length_b   1.000
_cell.length_c   1.000
_cell.angle_alpha   90.00
_cell.angle_beta   90.00
_cell.angle_gamma   90.00
#
_symmetry.space_group_name_H-M   'P 1'
#
loop_
_entity.id
_entity.type
_entity.pdbx_description
1 polymer ?
#
loop_
_entity_poly.entity_id
_entity_poly.type
_entity_poly.pdbx_seq_one_letter_code
_entity_poly.pdbx_strand_id
1 'polypeptide(L)'
;MNQVDLKTIEQKAYRGSMLDGFTEIFVGILLIGMGIFFTMKVSLVFIVLFVVFAPRLLEKLKRKYTYPRMGFVKLYEDPPKKTALGIFSYMMLVIVVMIVALYIIFSGISTDLWYRWTPTFMGAMLTGALVYLAGKSGDSRYYGIAFFGFIVGITLSIYRFESMWTGITVYFFFMGLCFIGLGSGRFMYFLHRYPLQEESSNVTG
;
A
#
# COMPACT_ATOMS: atom_id res chain seq x y z
N MET A 1 -11.71 14.73 35.07
CA MET A 1 -11.03 13.48 34.65
C MET A 1 -10.85 13.54 33.15
N ASN A 2 -9.60 13.70 32.68
CA ASN A 2 -9.31 13.69 31.25
C ASN A 2 -9.63 12.29 30.71
N GLN A 3 -10.70 12.14 29.92
CA GLN A 3 -10.91 10.94 29.13
C GLN A 3 -9.71 10.85 28.17
N VAL A 4 -8.78 9.96 28.50
CA VAL A 4 -7.67 9.64 27.62
C VAL A 4 -8.30 9.02 26.37
N ASP A 5 -8.28 9.76 25.26
CA ASP A 5 -8.82 9.29 23.99
C ASP A 5 -7.94 8.17 23.44
N LEU A 6 -8.32 6.93 23.77
CA LEU A 6 -7.60 5.71 23.42
C LEU A 6 -7.30 5.62 21.91
N LYS A 7 -8.22 6.13 21.08
CA LYS A 7 -8.08 6.09 19.62
C LYS A 7 -6.92 6.97 19.15
N THR A 8 -6.76 8.15 19.74
CA THR A 8 -5.65 9.06 19.38
C THR A 8 -4.30 8.51 19.80
N ILE A 9 -4.23 7.82 20.95
CA ILE A 9 -3.01 7.14 21.40
C ILE A 9 -2.65 5.99 20.47
N GLU A 10 -3.62 5.17 20.09
CA GLU A 10 -3.43 4.07 19.15
C GLU A 10 -2.94 4.58 17.78
N GLN A 11 -3.61 5.59 17.22
CA GLN A 11 -3.20 6.23 15.97
C GLN A 11 -1.78 6.80 16.06
N LYS A 12 -1.42 7.46 17.17
CA LYS A 12 -0.07 8.00 17.37
C LYS A 12 0.98 6.90 17.44
N ALA A 13 0.71 5.80 18.13
CA ALA A 13 1.60 4.64 18.21
C ALA A 13 1.75 3.96 16.84
N TYR A 14 0.64 3.77 16.11
CA TYR A 14 0.63 3.19 14.78
C TYR A 14 1.40 4.05 13.78
N ARG A 15 1.16 5.37 13.78
CA ARG A 15 1.89 6.33 12.97
C ARG A 15 3.39 6.29 13.27
N GLY A 16 3.77 6.21 14.54
CA GLY A 16 5.16 6.03 14.99
C GLY A 16 5.83 4.82 14.34
N SER A 17 5.14 3.68 14.29
CA SER A 17 5.65 2.44 13.67
C SER A 17 5.82 2.53 12.14
N MET A 18 5.16 3.50 11.50
CA MET A 18 5.20 3.74 10.05
C MET A 18 6.03 4.96 9.66
N LEU A 19 6.78 5.57 10.58
CA LEU A 19 7.61 6.73 10.28
C LEU A 19 8.81 6.40 9.36
N ASP A 20 9.28 5.15 9.40
CA ASP A 20 10.51 4.68 8.74
C ASP A 20 10.45 4.64 7.21
N GLY A 21 9.28 4.72 6.59
CA GLY A 21 9.16 4.69 5.12
C GLY A 21 9.36 3.30 4.50
N PHE A 22 9.71 2.28 5.29
CA PHE A 22 9.93 0.92 4.78
C PHE A 22 8.66 0.29 4.23
N THR A 23 7.52 0.58 4.86
CA THR A 23 6.22 0.08 4.41
C THR A 23 5.91 0.59 3.01
N GLU A 24 6.15 1.88 2.73
CA GLU A 24 5.94 2.49 1.43
C GLU A 24 6.89 1.92 0.36
N ILE A 25 8.19 1.78 0.67
CA ILE A 25 9.16 1.15 -0.25
C ILE A 25 8.70 -0.29 -0.59
N PHE A 26 8.31 -1.04 0.43
CA PHE A 26 7.89 -2.43 0.27
C PHE A 26 6.61 -2.57 -0.55
N VAL A 27 5.61 -1.73 -0.31
CA VAL A 27 4.40 -1.65 -1.15
C VAL A 27 4.78 -1.28 -2.58
N GLY A 28 5.71 -0.36 -2.78
CA GLY A 28 6.17 0.01 -4.11
C GLY A 28 6.84 -1.15 -4.86
N ILE A 29 7.70 -1.92 -4.18
CA ILE A 29 8.31 -3.14 -4.75
C ILE A 29 7.24 -4.18 -5.09
N LEU A 30 6.24 -4.39 -4.22
CA LEU A 30 5.11 -5.29 -4.48
C LEU A 30 4.36 -4.87 -5.75
N LEU A 31 4.07 -3.58 -5.91
CA LEU A 31 3.37 -3.06 -7.09
C LEU A 31 4.21 -3.27 -8.37
N ILE A 32 5.49 -2.92 -8.38
CA ILE A 32 6.37 -3.18 -9.52
C ILE A 32 6.41 -4.68 -9.85
N GLY A 33 6.56 -5.53 -8.84
CA GLY A 33 6.54 -6.99 -8.99
C GLY A 33 5.24 -7.49 -9.63
N MET A 34 4.09 -6.94 -9.23
CA MET A 34 2.79 -7.24 -9.87
C MET A 34 2.76 -6.78 -11.33
N GLY A 35 3.31 -5.60 -11.64
CA GLY A 35 3.45 -5.13 -13.02
C GLY A 35 4.28 -6.10 -13.89
N ILE A 36 5.43 -6.55 -13.38
CA ILE A 36 6.30 -7.53 -14.04
C ILE A 36 5.57 -8.86 -14.24
N PHE A 37 4.80 -9.31 -13.26
CA PHE A 37 4.02 -10.55 -13.37
C PHE A 37 3.07 -10.52 -14.57
N PHE A 38 2.33 -9.43 -14.78
CA PHE A 38 1.42 -9.29 -15.91
C PHE A 38 2.15 -9.29 -17.26
N THR A 39 3.39 -8.80 -17.31
CA THR A 39 4.20 -8.78 -18.53
C THR A 39 4.86 -10.13 -18.82
N MET A 40 5.47 -10.76 -17.81
CA MET A 40 6.30 -11.95 -17.98
C MET A 40 5.54 -13.27 -17.79
N LYS A 41 4.22 -13.22 -17.48
CA LYS A 41 3.39 -14.40 -17.21
C LYS A 41 4.04 -15.35 -16.21
N VAL A 42 4.65 -14.78 -15.17
CA VAL A 42 5.31 -15.56 -14.11
C VAL A 42 4.27 -16.50 -13.48
N SER A 43 4.67 -17.70 -13.03
CA SER A 43 3.73 -18.65 -12.43
C SER A 43 3.11 -18.08 -11.14
N LEU A 44 1.81 -18.33 -10.93
CA LEU A 44 1.08 -18.00 -9.70
C LEU A 44 1.79 -18.49 -8.42
N VAL A 45 2.56 -19.58 -8.52
CA VAL A 45 3.35 -20.13 -7.41
C VAL A 45 4.33 -19.09 -6.85
N PHE A 46 4.97 -18.29 -7.71
CA PHE A 46 5.90 -17.25 -7.28
C PHE A 46 5.20 -16.10 -6.58
N ILE A 47 3.96 -15.75 -6.96
CA ILE A 47 3.16 -14.75 -6.24
C ILE A 47 2.85 -15.25 -4.84
N VAL A 48 2.34 -16.48 -4.71
CA VAL A 48 1.97 -17.02 -3.40
C VAL A 48 3.18 -17.07 -2.48
N LEU A 49 4.33 -17.52 -3.00
CA LEU A 49 5.59 -17.48 -2.27
C LEU A 49 5.94 -16.03 -1.87
N PHE A 50 5.90 -15.08 -2.80
CA PHE A 50 6.22 -13.70 -2.49
C PHE A 50 5.30 -13.13 -1.41
N VAL A 51 3.98 -13.28 -1.53
CA VAL A 51 3.01 -12.78 -0.55
C VAL A 51 3.20 -13.41 0.84
N VAL A 52 3.56 -14.70 0.91
CA VAL A 52 3.79 -15.41 2.18
C VAL A 52 5.12 -15.02 2.82
N PHE A 53 6.19 -14.87 2.02
CA PHE A 53 7.54 -14.64 2.53
C PHE A 53 7.89 -13.15 2.70
N ALA A 54 7.28 -12.26 1.91
CA ALA A 54 7.63 -10.85 1.90
C ALA A 54 7.35 -10.13 3.24
N PRO A 55 6.28 -10.41 4.00
CA PRO A 55 6.09 -9.85 5.35
C PRO A 55 7.22 -10.23 6.32
N ARG A 56 7.71 -11.49 6.24
CA ARG A 56 8.83 -11.96 7.07
C ARG A 56 10.13 -11.27 6.69
N LEU A 57 10.34 -11.02 5.40
CA LEU A 57 11.51 -10.28 4.92
C LEU A 57 11.48 -8.83 5.40
N LEU A 58 10.32 -8.18 5.32
CA LEU A 58 10.12 -6.83 5.83
C LEU A 58 10.40 -6.74 7.33
N GLU A 59 9.91 -7.70 8.12
CA GLU A 59 10.16 -7.74 9.55
C GLU A 59 11.66 -7.90 9.88
N LYS A 60 12.39 -8.75 9.13
CA LYS A 60 13.84 -8.88 9.28
C LYS A 60 14.58 -7.57 8.97
N LEU A 61 14.16 -6.86 7.93
CA LEU A 61 14.75 -5.55 7.59
C LEU A 61 14.48 -4.52 8.68
N LYS A 62 13.24 -4.45 9.19
CA LYS A 62 12.89 -3.54 10.29
C LYS A 62 13.65 -3.86 11.57
N ARG A 63 13.86 -5.13 11.90
CA ARG A 63 14.69 -5.56 13.04
C ARG A 63 16.14 -5.06 12.94
N LYS A 64 16.70 -5.00 11.72
CA LYS A 64 18.07 -4.55 11.50
C LYS A 64 18.22 -3.03 11.50
N TYR A 65 17.27 -2.32 10.88
CA TYR A 65 17.42 -0.87 10.62
C TYR A 65 16.51 0.03 11.45
N THR A 66 15.29 -0.39 11.76
CA THR A 66 14.29 0.46 12.44
C THR A 66 14.28 0.22 13.95
N TYR A 67 14.25 -1.05 14.37
CA TYR A 67 14.06 -1.40 15.79
C TYR A 67 15.20 -0.94 16.71
N PRO A 68 16.49 -0.95 16.29
CA PRO A 68 17.56 -0.40 17.13
C PRO A 68 17.43 1.10 17.41
N ARG A 69 16.68 1.84 16.59
CA ARG A 69 16.56 3.31 16.68
C ARG A 69 15.33 3.78 17.45
N MET A 70 14.22 3.06 17.35
CA MET A 70 12.94 3.46 17.96
C MET A 70 12.44 2.50 19.04
N GLY A 71 13.11 1.35 19.23
CA GLY A 71 12.56 0.23 20.00
C GLY A 71 11.45 -0.50 19.24
N PHE A 72 11.05 -1.66 19.75
CA PHE A 72 10.00 -2.49 19.17
C PHE A 72 8.77 -2.53 20.08
N VAL A 73 7.62 -2.07 19.58
CA VAL A 73 6.33 -2.21 20.25
C VAL A 73 5.41 -3.03 19.36
N LYS A 74 4.94 -4.16 19.87
CA LYS A 74 3.96 -5.00 19.18
C LYS A 74 2.57 -4.38 19.38
N LEU A 75 2.04 -3.77 18.32
CA LEU A 75 0.68 -3.22 18.33
C LEU A 75 -0.35 -4.35 18.28
N TYR A 76 -1.55 -4.09 18.81
CA TYR A 76 -2.66 -5.03 18.74
C TYR A 76 -3.07 -5.22 17.27
N GLU A 77 -3.10 -6.47 16.83
CA GLU A 77 -3.54 -6.83 15.47
C GLU A 77 -5.02 -7.20 15.50
N ASP A 78 -5.79 -6.59 14.60
CA ASP A 78 -7.20 -6.96 14.42
C ASP A 78 -7.32 -8.44 14.05
N PRO A 79 -8.35 -9.14 14.53
CA PRO A 79 -8.53 -10.55 14.21
C PRO A 79 -8.64 -10.73 12.68
N PRO A 80 -7.84 -11.62 12.08
CA PRO A 80 -7.65 -11.68 10.63
C PRO A 80 -8.96 -11.92 9.87
N LYS A 81 -9.92 -12.61 10.48
CA LYS A 81 -11.25 -12.89 9.89
C LYS A 81 -12.07 -11.63 9.65
N LYS A 82 -12.06 -10.65 10.57
CA LYS A 82 -12.86 -9.42 10.42
C LYS A 82 -12.27 -8.52 9.34
N THR A 83 -10.94 -8.40 9.31
CA THR A 83 -10.22 -7.63 8.30
C THR A 83 -10.38 -8.24 6.91
N ALA A 84 -10.25 -9.56 6.79
CA ALA A 84 -10.44 -10.26 5.50
C ALA A 84 -11.86 -10.08 4.95
N LEU A 85 -12.88 -10.19 5.80
CA LEU A 85 -14.27 -9.99 5.39
C LEU A 85 -14.54 -8.55 4.94
N GLY A 86 -13.97 -7.56 5.64
CA GLY A 86 -14.05 -6.15 5.24
C GLY A 86 -13.35 -5.87 3.89
N ILE A 87 -12.18 -6.48 3.65
CA ILE A 87 -11.49 -6.37 2.36
C ILE A 87 -12.33 -7.02 1.26
N PHE A 88 -12.88 -8.21 1.49
CA PHE A 88 -13.69 -8.92 0.51
C PHE A 88 -14.99 -8.18 0.18
N SER A 89 -15.69 -7.63 1.18
CA SER A 89 -16.92 -6.86 0.94
C SER A 89 -16.64 -5.57 0.18
N TYR A 90 -15.53 -4.89 0.48
CA TYR A 90 -15.08 -3.73 -0.28
C TYR A 90 -14.74 -4.07 -1.73
N MET A 91 -14.01 -5.17 -1.96
CA MET A 91 -13.72 -5.67 -3.31
C MET A 91 -14.98 -5.89 -4.13
N MET A 92 -15.96 -6.58 -3.55
CA MET A 92 -17.24 -6.84 -4.21
C MET A 92 -18.01 -5.54 -4.51
N LEU A 93 -18.01 -4.59 -3.57
CA LEU A 93 -18.63 -3.28 -3.79
C LEU A 93 -17.98 -2.55 -4.97
N VAL A 94 -16.64 -2.51 -5.04
CA VAL A 94 -15.92 -1.88 -6.15
C VAL A 94 -16.25 -2.55 -7.49
N ILE A 95 -16.30 -3.89 -7.54
CA ILE A 95 -16.67 -4.64 -8.75
C ILE A 95 -18.10 -4.29 -9.19
N VAL A 96 -19.06 -4.30 -8.27
CA VAL A 96 -20.47 -3.99 -8.58
C VAL A 96 -20.60 -2.55 -9.07
N VAL A 97 -19.99 -1.58 -8.39
CA VAL A 97 -20.01 -0.17 -8.80
C VAL A 97 -19.39 0.02 -10.19
N MET A 98 -18.26 -0.65 -10.46
CA MET A 98 -17.61 -0.65 -11.77
C MET A 98 -18.53 -1.20 -12.87
N ILE A 99 -19.13 -2.37 -12.66
CA ILE A 99 -20.04 -3.02 -13.62
C ILE A 99 -21.22 -2.10 -13.93
N VAL A 100 -21.86 -1.56 -12.89
CA VAL A 100 -23.01 -0.65 -13.04
C VAL A 100 -22.61 0.63 -13.76
N ALA A 101 -21.49 1.25 -13.39
CA ALA A 101 -21.01 2.47 -14.03
C ALA A 101 -20.70 2.25 -15.51
N LEU A 102 -20.00 1.16 -15.86
CA LEU A 102 -19.70 0.83 -17.25
C LEU A 102 -20.96 0.54 -18.06
N TYR A 103 -21.91 -0.19 -17.48
CA TYR A 103 -23.19 -0.48 -18.13
C TYR A 103 -23.98 0.80 -18.43
N ILE A 104 -24.05 1.74 -17.48
CA ILE A 104 -24.76 3.02 -17.67
C ILE A 104 -24.07 3.88 -18.74
N ILE A 105 -22.74 3.99 -18.70
CA ILE A 105 -21.98 4.90 -19.59
C ILE A 105 -21.92 4.37 -21.02
N PHE A 106 -21.73 3.05 -21.20
CA PHE A 106 -21.47 2.46 -22.51
C PHE A 106 -22.63 1.59 -23.04
N SER A 107 -23.75 1.52 -22.29
CA SER A 107 -24.94 0.71 -22.63
C SER A 107 -24.63 -0.77 -22.88
N GLY A 108 -23.59 -1.30 -22.24
CA GLY A 108 -23.14 -2.68 -22.37
C GLY A 108 -21.76 -2.92 -21.77
N ILE A 109 -21.41 -4.17 -21.53
CA ILE A 109 -20.11 -4.58 -21.02
C ILE A 109 -19.45 -5.50 -22.03
N SER A 110 -18.43 -5.01 -22.72
CA SER A 110 -17.55 -5.82 -23.55
C SER A 110 -16.30 -6.21 -22.76
N THR A 111 -15.66 -7.30 -23.17
CA THR A 111 -14.37 -7.74 -22.59
C THR A 111 -13.31 -6.65 -22.76
N ASP A 112 -13.20 -6.04 -23.94
CA ASP A 112 -12.29 -4.92 -24.22
C ASP A 112 -12.49 -3.75 -23.23
N LEU A 113 -13.75 -3.38 -22.98
CA LEU A 113 -14.08 -2.32 -22.04
C LEU A 113 -13.65 -2.68 -20.61
N TRP A 114 -13.91 -3.92 -20.19
CA TRP A 114 -13.47 -4.40 -18.88
C TRP A 114 -11.95 -4.27 -18.71
N TYR A 115 -11.16 -4.74 -19.69
CA TYR A 115 -9.70 -4.66 -19.65
C TYR A 115 -9.19 -3.23 -19.64
N ARG A 116 -9.77 -2.36 -20.47
CA ARG A 116 -9.45 -0.93 -20.51
C ARG A 116 -9.64 -0.24 -19.16
N TRP A 117 -10.66 -0.65 -18.41
CA TRP A 117 -10.98 -0.06 -17.10
C TRP A 117 -10.31 -0.77 -15.91
N THR A 118 -9.48 -1.79 -16.15
CA THR A 118 -8.70 -2.45 -15.08
C THR A 118 -7.77 -1.52 -14.30
N PRO A 119 -7.11 -0.49 -14.88
CA PRO A 119 -6.34 0.47 -14.09
C PRO A 119 -7.18 1.23 -13.07
N THR A 120 -8.40 1.64 -13.44
CA THR A 120 -9.34 2.29 -12.51
C THR A 120 -9.77 1.35 -11.39
N PHE A 121 -10.05 0.08 -11.72
CA PHE A 121 -10.34 -0.94 -10.71
C PHE A 121 -9.20 -1.10 -9.71
N MET A 122 -7.95 -1.18 -10.18
CA MET A 122 -6.78 -1.25 -9.30
C MET A 122 -6.54 0.04 -8.52
N GLY A 123 -6.86 1.20 -9.12
CA GLY A 123 -6.93 2.50 -8.47
C GLY A 123 -7.88 2.53 -7.29
N ALA A 124 -9.10 2.08 -7.49
CA ALA A 124 -10.12 2.00 -6.43
C ALA A 124 -9.70 1.01 -5.33
N MET A 125 -9.16 -0.15 -5.71
CA MET A 125 -8.64 -1.13 -4.75
C MET A 125 -7.53 -0.56 -3.87
N LEU A 126 -6.55 0.13 -4.47
CA LEU A 126 -5.47 0.79 -3.73
C LEU A 126 -6.02 1.92 -2.86
N THR A 127 -7.02 2.66 -3.33
CA THR A 127 -7.70 3.72 -2.58
C THR A 127 -8.32 3.16 -1.30
N GLY A 128 -9.06 2.05 -1.37
CA GLY A 128 -9.63 1.42 -0.18
C GLY A 128 -8.58 1.01 0.85
N ALA A 129 -7.48 0.40 0.39
CA ALA A 129 -6.37 0.03 1.26
C ALA A 129 -5.73 1.24 1.95
N LEU A 130 -5.51 2.33 1.22
CA LEU A 130 -4.91 3.56 1.76
C LEU A 130 -5.85 4.34 2.66
N VAL A 131 -7.15 4.39 2.36
CA VAL A 131 -8.17 5.00 3.23
C VAL A 131 -8.27 4.22 4.55
N TYR A 132 -8.22 2.90 4.51
CA TYR A 132 -8.14 2.08 5.71
C TYR A 132 -6.89 2.40 6.54
N LEU A 133 -5.72 2.50 5.89
CA LEU A 133 -4.48 2.91 6.55
C LEU A 133 -4.55 4.33 7.12
N ALA A 134 -5.22 5.26 6.43
CA ALA A 134 -5.45 6.63 6.92
C ALA A 134 -6.29 6.61 8.20
N GLY A 135 -7.37 5.83 8.24
CA GLY A 135 -8.20 5.67 9.43
C GLY A 135 -7.46 5.05 10.61
N LYS A 136 -6.59 4.07 10.34
CA LYS A 136 -5.80 3.36 11.36
C LYS A 136 -4.61 4.18 11.88
N SER A 137 -3.93 4.92 11.02
CA SER A 137 -2.77 5.75 11.38
C SER A 137 -3.12 7.17 11.83
N GLY A 138 -4.30 7.66 11.45
CA GLY A 138 -4.66 9.08 11.59
C GLY A 138 -3.82 10.01 10.70
N ASP A 139 -3.08 9.48 9.73
CA ASP A 139 -2.23 10.28 8.84
C ASP A 139 -2.97 10.67 7.55
N SER A 140 -3.22 11.97 7.38
CA SER A 140 -4.00 12.50 6.27
C SER A 140 -3.31 12.31 4.91
N ARG A 141 -1.99 12.09 4.88
CA ARG A 141 -1.23 11.89 3.63
C ARG A 141 -1.77 10.72 2.80
N TYR A 142 -2.26 9.68 3.47
CA TYR A 142 -2.75 8.48 2.81
C TYR A 142 -4.01 8.78 1.99
N TYR A 143 -4.83 9.76 2.39
CA TYR A 143 -5.95 10.25 1.55
C TYR A 143 -5.44 10.92 0.28
N GLY A 144 -4.38 11.73 0.38
CA GLY A 144 -3.77 12.37 -0.79
C GLY A 144 -3.20 11.36 -1.79
N ILE A 145 -2.48 10.34 -1.30
CA ILE A 145 -1.96 9.26 -2.14
C ILE A 145 -3.10 8.43 -2.74
N ALA A 146 -4.15 8.14 -1.96
CA ALA A 146 -5.31 7.40 -2.41
C ALA A 146 -6.03 8.12 -3.56
N PHE A 147 -6.32 9.40 -3.37
CA PHE A 147 -6.93 10.24 -4.40
C PHE A 147 -6.07 10.30 -5.66
N PHE A 148 -4.76 10.55 -5.51
CA PHE A 148 -3.83 10.57 -6.63
C PHE A 148 -3.83 9.23 -7.39
N GLY A 149 -3.71 8.10 -6.68
CA GLY A 149 -3.74 6.77 -7.30
C GLY A 149 -5.03 6.48 -8.05
N PHE A 150 -6.18 6.90 -7.51
CA PHE A 150 -7.46 6.76 -8.20
C PHE A 150 -7.54 7.56 -9.49
N ILE A 151 -7.12 8.84 -9.45
CA ILE A 151 -7.09 9.72 -10.62
C ILE A 151 -6.15 9.18 -11.71
N VAL A 152 -4.99 8.65 -11.33
CA VAL A 152 -4.07 7.99 -12.27
C VAL A 152 -4.74 6.77 -12.91
N GLY A 153 -5.44 5.95 -12.12
CA GLY A 153 -6.21 4.81 -12.63
C GLY A 153 -7.24 5.22 -13.68
N ILE A 154 -8.04 6.26 -13.39
CA ILE A 154 -9.02 6.81 -14.35
C ILE A 154 -8.33 7.34 -15.61
N THR A 155 -7.27 8.12 -15.45
CA THR A 155 -6.53 8.73 -16.56
C THR A 155 -5.97 7.67 -17.51
N LEU A 156 -5.37 6.61 -16.96
CA LEU A 156 -4.88 5.49 -17.75
C LEU A 156 -6.02 4.69 -18.40
N SER A 157 -7.17 4.54 -17.75
CA SER A 157 -8.33 3.88 -18.37
C SER A 157 -8.95 4.67 -19.53
N ILE A 158 -8.85 5.99 -19.51
CA ILE A 158 -9.28 6.82 -20.64
C ILE A 158 -8.34 6.63 -21.84
N TYR A 159 -7.04 6.44 -21.60
CA TYR A 159 -6.08 6.17 -22.66
C TYR A 159 -6.33 4.80 -23.31
N ARG A 160 -6.29 4.72 -24.65
CA ARG A 160 -6.47 3.47 -25.38
C ARG A 160 -5.11 2.81 -25.59
N PHE A 161 -4.83 1.78 -24.80
CA PHE A 161 -3.65 0.94 -24.99
C PHE A 161 -3.92 -0.12 -26.04
N GLU A 162 -2.90 -0.43 -26.86
CA GLU A 162 -3.00 -1.48 -27.90
C GLU A 162 -3.07 -2.90 -27.30
N SER A 163 -2.48 -3.09 -26.12
CA SER A 163 -2.45 -4.39 -25.44
C SER A 163 -3.30 -4.37 -24.17
N MET A 164 -4.01 -5.48 -23.98
CA MET A 164 -4.93 -5.76 -22.87
C MET A 164 -4.32 -5.52 -21.48
N TRP A 165 -3.02 -5.79 -21.32
CA TRP A 165 -2.34 -5.74 -20.02
C TRP A 165 -1.50 -4.47 -19.81
N THR A 166 -1.26 -3.69 -20.87
CA THR A 166 -0.34 -2.55 -20.78
C THR A 166 -0.84 -1.50 -19.80
N GLY A 167 -2.14 -1.20 -19.79
CA GLY A 167 -2.69 -0.18 -18.88
C GLY A 167 -2.46 -0.53 -17.40
N ILE A 168 -2.73 -1.78 -17.01
CA ILE A 168 -2.55 -2.23 -15.63
C ILE A 168 -1.06 -2.34 -15.25
N THR A 169 -0.21 -2.80 -16.18
CA THR A 169 1.24 -2.82 -15.98
C THR A 169 1.78 -1.41 -15.75
N VAL A 170 1.45 -0.46 -16.63
CA VAL A 170 1.89 0.95 -16.50
C VAL A 170 1.41 1.55 -15.19
N TYR A 171 0.16 1.29 -14.81
CA TYR A 171 -0.38 1.74 -13.52
C TYR A 171 0.46 1.23 -12.34
N PHE A 172 0.75 -0.07 -12.30
CA PHE A 172 1.51 -0.67 -11.21
C PHE A 172 2.97 -0.22 -11.16
N PHE A 173 3.62 -0.09 -12.31
CA PHE A 173 4.98 0.45 -12.37
C PHE A 173 5.01 1.91 -11.89
N PHE A 174 4.11 2.75 -12.40
CA PHE A 174 4.06 4.16 -12.05
C PHE A 174 3.78 4.34 -10.56
N MET A 175 2.72 3.73 -10.04
CA MET A 175 2.40 3.81 -8.61
C MET A 175 3.51 3.19 -7.76
N GLY A 176 4.08 2.07 -8.19
CA GLY A 176 5.20 1.43 -7.49
C GLY A 176 6.41 2.35 -7.36
N LEU A 177 6.79 3.04 -8.43
CA LEU A 177 7.86 4.05 -8.40
C LEU A 177 7.53 5.22 -7.49
N CYS A 178 6.29 5.73 -7.50
CA CYS A 178 5.86 6.78 -6.58
C CYS A 178 6.00 6.33 -5.11
N PHE A 179 5.57 5.11 -4.79
CA PHE A 179 5.68 4.55 -3.44
C PHE A 179 7.13 4.36 -2.99
N ILE A 180 8.00 3.87 -3.88
CA ILE A 180 9.44 3.78 -3.61
C ILE A 180 10.02 5.18 -3.40
N GLY A 181 9.74 6.14 -4.27
CA GLY A 181 10.26 7.50 -4.14
C GLY A 181 9.85 8.17 -2.82
N LEU A 182 8.57 8.10 -2.47
CA LEU A 182 8.04 8.64 -1.22
C LEU A 182 8.61 7.90 0.00
N GLY A 183 8.69 6.57 -0.06
CA GLY A 183 9.23 5.74 1.00
C GLY A 183 10.73 5.97 1.22
N SER A 184 11.51 6.07 0.15
CA SER A 184 12.95 6.35 0.17
C SER A 184 13.24 7.73 0.75
N GLY A 185 12.52 8.77 0.33
CA GLY A 185 12.68 10.12 0.88
C GLY A 185 12.40 10.15 2.39
N ARG A 186 11.37 9.42 2.84
CA ARG A 186 11.03 9.31 4.26
C ARG A 186 11.99 8.46 5.05
N PHE A 187 12.49 7.38 4.47
CA PHE A 187 13.52 6.56 5.09
C PHE A 187 14.81 7.37 5.27
N MET A 188 15.24 8.12 4.26
CA MET A 188 16.38 9.03 4.39
C MET A 188 16.16 10.08 5.47
N TYR A 189 15.01 10.75 5.49
CA TYR A 189 14.67 11.70 6.54
C TYR A 189 14.67 11.06 7.93
N PHE A 190 14.13 9.84 8.04
CA PHE A 190 14.10 9.07 9.28
C PHE A 190 15.52 8.74 9.78
N LEU A 191 16.42 8.31 8.89
CA LEU A 191 17.82 8.05 9.21
C LEU A 191 18.53 9.30 9.73
N HIS A 192 18.27 10.45 9.13
CA HIS A 192 18.86 11.73 9.56
C HIS A 192 18.28 12.20 10.90
N ARG A 193 16.99 11.98 11.14
CA ARG A 193 16.30 12.46 12.35
C ARG A 193 16.55 11.58 13.57
N TYR A 194 16.79 10.29 13.37
CA TYR A 194 16.99 9.30 14.43
C TYR A 194 18.35 8.59 14.23
N PRO A 195 19.47 9.25 14.54
CA PRO A 195 20.78 8.60 14.52
C PRO A 195 20.79 7.43 15.51
N LEU A 196 21.62 6.41 15.22
CA LEU A 196 21.82 5.30 16.15
C LEU A 196 22.38 5.87 17.45
N GLN A 197 21.71 5.60 18.57
CA GLN A 197 22.32 5.84 19.87
C GLN A 197 23.47 4.83 19.99
N GLU A 198 24.70 5.30 19.84
CA GLU A 198 25.86 4.51 20.21
C GLU A 198 25.69 4.15 21.68
N GLU A 199 25.72 2.85 21.95
CA GLU A 199 25.62 2.23 23.25
C GLU A 199 26.72 2.80 24.14
N SER A 200 26.40 3.87 24.88
CA SER A 200 27.12 4.37 26.05
C SER A 200 28.63 4.04 26.07
N SER A 201 29.37 4.60 25.12
CA SER A 201 30.84 4.52 25.07
C SER A 201 31.51 5.36 26.17
N ASN A 202 30.88 5.54 27.35
CA ASN A 202 31.41 6.30 28.49
C ASN A 202 30.64 6.08 29.82
N VAL A 203 30.43 4.84 30.27
CA VAL A 203 30.13 4.53 31.69
C VAL A 203 30.72 3.13 31.96
N THR A 204 31.88 2.90 32.58
CA THR A 204 32.81 3.63 33.45
C THR A 204 34.14 2.87 33.36
N GLY A 205 35.22 3.55 32.98
CA GLY A 205 36.59 3.12 33.30
C GLY A 205 37.01 3.70 34.65
#